data_AF-A0A2I0PGV9-F1
#
_entry.id   AF-A0A2I0PGV9-F1
#
_cell.length_a   1.000
_cell.length_b   1.000
_cell.length_c   1.000
_cell.angle_alpha   90.00
_cell.angle_beta   90.00
_cell.angle_gamma   90.00
#
_symmetry.space_group_name_H-M   'P 1'
#
loop_
_entity.id
_entity.type
_entity.pdbx_description
1 polymer ?
#
loop_
_entity_poly.entity_id
_entity_poly.type
_entity_poly.pdbx_seq_one_letter_code
_entity_poly.pdbx_strand_id
1 'polypeptide(L)'
;MRNAGILLIVILAVLAAGCTASAPLAATTPATTPTTAPTIPSLVGTWNGPSAGYEEGVGFSDYRDLDIRMIVTEQKDRVFAGRILFVVNGTESATEFAGVIGREGRTFAMSEQTGGYCFGEILGPDTIEITYLEDGSPYSASIDSFTRVK
;
A
#
# COMPACT_ATOMS: atom_id res chain seq x y z
N MET A 1 65.21 -13.49 49.60
CA MET A 1 64.47 -12.31 49.07
C MET A 1 63.07 -12.83 48.73
N ARG A 2 62.15 -12.90 49.70
CA ARG A 2 61.18 -11.88 50.14
C ARG A 2 60.01 -11.73 49.14
N ASN A 3 58.92 -12.45 49.44
CA ASN A 3 57.48 -12.13 49.26
C ASN A 3 56.97 -12.10 47.80
N ALA A 4 55.76 -12.51 47.41
CA ALA A 4 54.47 -12.83 48.02
C ALA A 4 53.67 -13.66 46.98
N GLY A 5 52.59 -14.40 47.21
CA GLY A 5 51.80 -14.85 48.36
C GLY A 5 51.02 -16.10 47.85
N ILE A 6 50.83 -17.16 48.64
CA ILE A 6 49.71 -17.32 49.60
C ILE A 6 48.36 -17.26 48.83
N LEU A 7 47.50 -18.27 48.76
CA LEU A 7 47.06 -19.21 49.80
C LEU A 7 46.31 -20.40 49.16
N LEU A 8 46.53 -21.57 49.77
CA LEU A 8 45.67 -22.75 49.83
C LEU A 8 44.20 -22.38 50.14
N ILE A 9 43.23 -23.26 49.86
CA ILE A 9 42.20 -23.71 50.83
C ILE A 9 41.22 -24.65 50.09
N VAL A 10 41.31 -25.92 50.47
CA VAL A 10 40.30 -26.97 50.37
C VAL A 10 39.07 -26.54 51.18
N ILE A 11 37.85 -26.88 50.77
CA ILE A 11 36.80 -27.48 51.63
C ILE A 11 35.47 -27.58 50.86
N LEU A 12 34.94 -28.81 50.84
CA LEU A 12 33.56 -29.17 50.50
C LEU A 12 32.56 -28.34 51.31
N ALA A 13 31.52 -27.82 50.66
CA ALA A 13 30.29 -27.43 51.34
C ALA A 13 29.07 -27.98 50.59
N VAL A 14 28.64 -29.15 51.06
CA VAL A 14 27.24 -29.52 51.35
C VAL A 14 26.20 -29.22 50.26
N LEU A 15 25.79 -30.29 49.57
CA LEU A 15 24.43 -30.42 49.02
C LEU A 15 23.42 -30.34 50.18
N ALA A 16 22.66 -29.24 50.23
CA ALA A 16 21.37 -29.19 50.89
C ALA A 16 20.33 -28.80 49.84
N ALA A 17 19.43 -29.75 49.56
CA ALA A 17 18.27 -29.55 48.72
C ALA A 17 17.41 -28.41 49.28
N GLY A 18 17.28 -27.35 48.50
CA GLY A 18 16.31 -26.28 48.72
C GLY A 18 15.55 -26.04 47.43
N CYS A 19 14.51 -26.83 47.18
CA CYS A 19 13.48 -26.50 46.19
C CYS A 19 12.74 -25.25 46.69
N THR A 20 13.21 -24.07 46.30
CA THR A 20 12.32 -22.91 46.18
C THR A 20 11.95 -22.79 44.72
N ALA A 21 10.90 -23.53 44.33
CA ALA A 21 10.19 -23.22 43.10
C ALA A 21 9.66 -21.79 43.26
N SER A 22 10.29 -20.84 42.57
CA SER A 22 9.70 -19.52 42.40
C SER A 22 8.35 -19.74 41.72
N ALA A 23 7.27 -19.24 42.32
CA ALA A 23 5.99 -19.19 41.64
C ALA A 23 6.19 -18.49 40.29
N PRO A 24 5.62 -18.99 39.18
CA PRO A 24 5.64 -18.25 37.93
C PRO A 24 5.05 -16.87 38.21
N LEU A 25 5.81 -15.81 37.93
CA LEU A 25 5.20 -14.50 37.74
C LEU A 25 4.09 -14.72 36.72
N ALA A 26 2.85 -14.43 37.11
CA ALA A 26 1.73 -14.44 36.19
C ALA A 26 2.13 -13.53 35.03
N ALA A 27 2.40 -14.14 33.87
CA ALA A 27 2.62 -13.40 32.65
C ALA A 27 1.30 -12.67 32.38
N THR A 28 1.29 -11.35 32.54
CA THR A 28 0.24 -10.50 32.01
C THR A 28 0.28 -10.68 30.51
N THR A 29 -0.60 -11.56 29.99
CA THR A 29 -0.85 -11.67 28.56
C THR A 29 -1.12 -10.26 28.04
N PRO A 30 -0.35 -9.74 27.07
CA PRO A 30 -0.70 -8.49 26.43
C PRO A 30 -2.14 -8.62 25.95
N ALA A 31 -3.01 -7.68 26.33
CA ALA A 31 -4.37 -7.65 25.82
C ALA A 31 -4.27 -7.55 24.30
N THR A 32 -4.64 -8.61 23.59
CA THR A 32 -4.80 -8.58 22.14
C THR A 32 -6.02 -7.70 21.87
N THR A 33 -5.80 -6.42 21.61
CA THR A 33 -6.85 -5.57 21.07
C THR A 33 -7.33 -6.24 19.78
N PRO A 34 -8.62 -6.57 19.63
CA PRO A 34 -9.11 -7.12 18.38
C PRO A 34 -8.84 -6.09 17.28
N THR A 35 -7.89 -6.40 16.39
CA THR A 35 -7.67 -5.63 15.17
C THR A 35 -8.85 -5.94 14.26
N THR A 36 -9.86 -5.06 14.25
CA THR A 36 -10.91 -5.09 13.24
C THR A 36 -10.23 -5.07 11.87
N ALA A 37 -10.55 -6.04 11.02
CA ALA A 37 -10.05 -6.06 9.65
C ALA A 37 -10.42 -4.73 8.97
N PRO A 38 -9.50 -4.08 8.26
CA PRO A 38 -9.78 -2.83 7.57
C PRO A 38 -10.95 -3.04 6.60
N THR A 39 -11.93 -2.13 6.65
CA THR A 39 -13.06 -2.13 5.73
C THR A 39 -12.55 -1.86 4.32
N ILE A 40 -12.90 -2.71 3.37
CA ILE A 40 -12.58 -2.49 1.95
C ILE A 40 -13.57 -1.44 1.39
N PRO A 41 -13.10 -0.27 0.94
CA PRO A 41 -13.97 0.75 0.36
C PRO A 41 -14.50 0.32 -1.00
N SER A 42 -15.70 0.78 -1.35
CA SER A 42 -16.22 0.65 -2.71
C SER A 42 -15.65 1.75 -3.59
N LEU A 43 -14.97 1.36 -4.66
CA LEU A 43 -14.48 2.23 -5.72
C LEU A 43 -15.49 2.40 -6.86
N VAL A 44 -16.58 1.60 -6.90
CA VAL A 44 -17.63 1.70 -7.93
C VAL A 44 -18.12 3.14 -8.07
N GLY A 45 -18.12 3.65 -9.31
CA GLY A 45 -18.49 5.02 -9.63
C GLY A 45 -17.54 5.67 -10.64
N THR A 46 -17.82 6.92 -10.93
CA THR A 46 -17.01 7.76 -11.82
C THR A 46 -16.09 8.66 -10.99
N TRP A 47 -14.85 8.74 -11.42
CA TRP A 47 -13.78 9.54 -10.83
C TRP A 47 -13.17 10.41 -11.91
N ASN A 48 -12.91 11.67 -11.61
CA ASN A 48 -12.32 12.60 -12.58
C ASN A 48 -11.38 13.58 -11.89
N GLY A 49 -10.47 14.15 -12.65
CA GLY A 49 -9.56 15.17 -12.13
C GLY A 49 -8.36 15.40 -13.04
N PRO A 50 -7.46 16.29 -12.63
CA PRO A 50 -6.28 16.63 -13.41
C PRO A 50 -5.28 15.47 -13.46
N SER A 51 -4.49 15.47 -14.54
CA SER A 51 -3.31 14.64 -14.72
C SER A 51 -2.11 15.50 -15.09
N ALA A 52 -0.92 15.10 -14.66
CA ALA A 52 0.34 15.67 -15.11
C ALA A 52 1.38 14.55 -15.26
N GLY A 53 2.22 14.63 -16.28
CA GLY A 53 3.13 13.54 -16.58
C GLY A 53 4.28 13.88 -17.52
N TYR A 54 4.96 12.83 -17.95
CA TYR A 54 6.03 12.83 -18.94
C TYR A 54 5.74 11.75 -19.98
N GLU A 55 5.94 12.08 -21.25
CA GLU A 55 5.81 11.16 -22.38
C GLU A 55 7.07 11.23 -23.27
N GLU A 56 7.58 10.07 -23.70
CA GLU A 56 8.70 9.99 -24.64
C GLU A 56 8.39 10.74 -25.94
N GLY A 57 9.29 11.64 -26.34
CA GLY A 57 9.13 12.46 -27.56
C GLY A 57 8.28 13.72 -27.38
N VAL A 58 7.55 13.86 -26.28
CA VAL A 58 6.76 15.07 -25.95
C VAL A 58 7.38 15.85 -24.79
N GLY A 59 7.79 15.16 -23.73
CA GLY A 59 8.32 15.78 -22.50
C GLY A 59 7.25 15.93 -21.42
N PHE A 60 7.45 16.91 -20.52
CA PHE A 60 6.50 17.17 -19.43
C PHE A 60 5.24 17.86 -19.94
N SER A 61 4.10 17.31 -19.56
CA SER A 61 2.78 17.79 -19.95
C SER A 61 1.87 17.95 -18.74
N ASP A 62 1.03 18.98 -18.79
CA ASP A 62 -0.02 19.25 -17.82
C ASP A 62 -1.36 19.11 -18.54
N TYR A 63 -2.17 18.16 -18.10
CA TYR A 63 -3.44 17.78 -18.72
C TYR A 63 -4.64 18.26 -17.91
N ARG A 64 -4.47 19.34 -17.13
CA ARG A 64 -5.53 19.96 -16.31
C ARG A 64 -6.83 20.27 -17.06
N ASP A 65 -6.74 20.55 -18.36
CA ASP A 65 -7.89 20.89 -19.21
C ASP A 65 -8.49 19.69 -19.94
N LEU A 66 -7.88 18.49 -19.83
CA LEU A 66 -8.43 17.27 -20.41
C LEU A 66 -9.52 16.67 -19.52
N ASP A 67 -10.58 16.18 -20.14
CA ASP A 67 -11.56 15.36 -19.46
C ASP A 67 -11.03 13.93 -19.35
N ILE A 68 -10.44 13.64 -18.19
CA ILE A 68 -9.92 12.33 -17.83
C ILE A 68 -10.86 11.73 -16.77
N ARG A 69 -11.39 10.54 -17.08
CA ARG A 69 -12.38 9.86 -16.23
C ARG A 69 -11.99 8.41 -16.00
N MET A 70 -11.85 7.99 -14.75
CA MET A 70 -11.85 6.58 -14.38
C MET A 70 -13.26 6.16 -13.99
N ILE A 71 -13.81 5.15 -14.65
CA ILE A 71 -15.13 4.58 -14.34
C ILE A 71 -14.94 3.16 -13.84
N VAL A 72 -15.17 2.95 -12.55
CA VAL A 72 -15.21 1.61 -11.94
C VAL A 72 -16.63 1.08 -12.07
N THR A 73 -16.80 0.04 -12.89
CA THR A 73 -18.12 -0.50 -13.24
C THR A 73 -18.58 -1.60 -12.30
N GLU A 74 -17.64 -2.40 -11.81
CA GLU A 74 -17.92 -3.48 -10.88
C GLU A 74 -16.78 -3.67 -9.87
N GLN A 75 -17.17 -4.13 -8.68
CA GLN A 75 -16.23 -4.50 -7.63
C GLN A 75 -16.78 -5.68 -6.84
N LYS A 76 -15.91 -6.66 -6.59
CA LYS A 76 -16.16 -7.81 -5.72
C LYS A 76 -15.02 -7.93 -4.71
N ASP A 77 -15.33 -7.59 -3.46
CA ASP A 77 -14.33 -7.48 -2.39
C ASP A 77 -13.18 -6.55 -2.82
N ARG A 78 -11.95 -7.05 -2.90
CA ARG A 78 -10.78 -6.26 -3.30
C ARG A 78 -10.53 -6.22 -4.79
N VAL A 79 -11.29 -6.94 -5.62
CA VAL A 79 -11.08 -6.98 -7.07
C VAL A 79 -12.11 -6.08 -7.74
N PHE A 80 -11.68 -5.23 -8.66
CA PHE A 80 -12.56 -4.30 -9.37
C PHE A 80 -12.17 -4.18 -10.85
N ALA A 81 -13.10 -3.74 -11.68
CA ALA A 81 -12.89 -3.58 -13.12
C ALA A 81 -13.65 -2.36 -13.64
N GLY A 82 -13.18 -1.83 -14.75
CA GLY A 82 -13.71 -0.60 -15.31
C GLY A 82 -12.95 -0.13 -16.53
N ARG A 83 -13.09 1.15 -16.85
CA ARG A 83 -12.39 1.79 -17.95
C ARG A 83 -11.90 3.18 -17.60
N ILE A 84 -10.80 3.60 -18.19
CA ILE A 84 -10.35 4.99 -18.18
C ILE A 84 -10.69 5.61 -19.52
N LEU A 85 -11.24 6.82 -19.50
CA LEU A 85 -11.56 7.60 -20.69
C LEU A 85 -10.74 8.87 -20.72
N PHE A 86 -10.29 9.22 -21.93
CA PHE A 86 -9.60 10.46 -22.24
C PHE A 86 -10.30 11.11 -23.42
N VAL A 87 -10.66 12.38 -23.29
CA VAL A 87 -11.19 13.18 -24.40
C VAL A 87 -10.10 14.11 -24.91
N VAL A 88 -9.60 13.84 -26.13
CA VAL A 88 -8.60 14.68 -26.81
C VAL A 88 -9.22 15.24 -28.07
N ASN A 89 -9.25 16.57 -28.21
CA ASN A 89 -9.83 17.27 -29.36
C ASN A 89 -11.27 16.81 -29.70
N GLY A 90 -12.08 16.49 -28.68
CA GLY A 90 -13.46 16.01 -28.84
C GLY A 90 -13.60 14.55 -29.26
N THR A 91 -12.49 13.82 -29.42
CA THR A 91 -12.51 12.37 -29.64
C THR A 91 -12.31 11.67 -28.30
N GLU A 92 -13.26 10.81 -27.94
CA GLU A 92 -13.16 9.96 -26.75
C GLU A 92 -12.35 8.70 -27.09
N SER A 93 -11.33 8.43 -26.28
CA SER A 93 -10.61 7.17 -26.25
C SER A 93 -10.86 6.49 -24.90
N ALA A 94 -11.00 5.18 -24.89
CA ALA A 94 -11.23 4.41 -23.67
C ALA A 94 -10.38 3.14 -23.64
N THR A 95 -9.81 2.85 -22.47
CA THR A 95 -9.05 1.63 -22.20
C THR A 95 -9.67 0.92 -21.00
N GLU A 96 -9.99 -0.37 -21.14
CA GLU A 96 -10.48 -1.19 -20.04
C GLU A 96 -9.34 -1.52 -19.07
N PHE A 97 -9.66 -1.70 -17.78
CA PHE A 97 -8.69 -2.09 -16.76
C PHE A 97 -9.26 -3.14 -15.79
N ALA A 98 -8.36 -3.84 -15.13
CA ALA A 98 -8.65 -4.66 -13.95
C ALA A 98 -7.73 -4.24 -12.81
N GLY A 99 -8.27 -4.20 -11.58
CA GLY A 99 -7.56 -3.70 -10.42
C GLY A 99 -7.77 -4.53 -9.16
N VAL A 100 -6.85 -4.35 -8.22
CA VAL A 100 -6.84 -5.00 -6.89
C VAL A 100 -6.50 -4.01 -5.80
N ILE A 101 -7.36 -3.94 -4.78
CA ILE A 101 -7.15 -3.18 -3.55
C ILE A 101 -6.25 -4.00 -2.61
N GLY A 102 -5.29 -3.33 -1.98
CA GLY A 102 -4.42 -3.87 -0.94
C GLY A 102 -5.21 -4.35 0.27
N ARG A 103 -4.58 -5.20 1.10
CA ARG A 103 -5.24 -5.78 2.29
C ARG A 103 -5.60 -4.73 3.33
N GLU A 104 -4.88 -3.61 3.33
CA GLU A 104 -5.09 -2.45 4.18
C GLU A 104 -6.24 -1.56 3.71
N GLY A 105 -6.84 -1.83 2.54
CA GLY A 105 -7.99 -1.09 2.02
C GLY A 105 -7.65 0.34 1.59
N ARG A 106 -6.37 0.66 1.36
CA ARG A 106 -5.89 2.02 1.14
C ARG A 106 -5.06 2.20 -0.12
N THR A 107 -4.35 1.17 -0.58
CA THR A 107 -3.64 1.18 -1.86
C THR A 107 -4.36 0.29 -2.87
N PHE A 108 -4.13 0.52 -4.15
CA PHE A 108 -4.56 -0.39 -5.20
C PHE A 108 -3.56 -0.41 -6.35
N ALA A 109 -3.61 -1.45 -7.17
CA ALA A 109 -2.90 -1.53 -8.43
C ALA A 109 -3.87 -1.89 -9.56
N MET A 110 -3.61 -1.42 -10.77
CA MET A 110 -4.40 -1.74 -11.96
C MET A 110 -3.49 -2.11 -13.13
N SER A 111 -3.99 -2.99 -14.00
CA SER A 111 -3.43 -3.23 -15.33
C SER A 111 -4.43 -2.74 -16.37
N GLU A 112 -3.93 -2.03 -17.38
CA GLU A 112 -4.73 -1.51 -18.49
C GLU A 112 -4.64 -2.42 -19.73
N GLN A 113 -5.75 -2.51 -20.48
CA GLN A 113 -5.89 -3.42 -21.63
C GLN A 113 -4.86 -3.16 -22.74
N THR A 114 -4.50 -1.89 -22.94
CA THR A 114 -3.59 -1.46 -24.01
C THR A 114 -2.12 -1.48 -23.59
N GLY A 115 -1.81 -1.87 -22.36
CA GLY A 115 -0.49 -1.70 -21.75
C GLY A 115 -0.53 -0.65 -20.64
N GLY A 116 0.51 -0.65 -19.80
CA GLY A 116 0.60 0.24 -18.65
C GLY A 116 0.06 -0.35 -17.35
N TYR A 117 0.58 0.18 -16.26
CA TYR A 117 0.23 -0.21 -14.89
C TYR A 117 -0.02 1.04 -14.06
N CYS A 118 -1.05 0.96 -13.23
CA CYS A 118 -1.37 2.02 -12.29
C CYS A 118 -1.13 1.56 -10.85
N PHE A 119 -0.64 2.47 -10.02
CA PHE A 119 -0.58 2.32 -8.56
C PHE A 119 -1.28 3.49 -7.92
N GLY A 120 -2.28 3.22 -7.10
CA GLY A 120 -3.11 4.27 -6.50
C GLY A 120 -3.22 4.19 -4.99
N GLU A 121 -3.56 5.34 -4.41
CA GLU A 121 -3.85 5.52 -3.00
C GLU A 121 -5.24 6.14 -2.80
N ILE A 122 -6.01 5.56 -1.89
CA ILE A 122 -7.31 6.04 -1.45
C ILE A 122 -7.09 7.02 -0.31
N LEU A 123 -7.16 8.31 -0.64
CA LEU A 123 -6.89 9.42 0.29
C LEU A 123 -8.12 9.75 1.14
N GLY A 124 -9.32 9.39 0.66
CA GLY A 124 -10.59 9.60 1.35
C GLY A 124 -11.76 8.91 0.63
N PRO A 125 -13.00 9.09 1.11
CA PRO A 125 -14.18 8.45 0.49
C PRO A 125 -14.40 8.82 -0.98
N ASP A 126 -13.99 10.05 -1.33
CA ASP A 126 -14.21 10.67 -2.64
C ASP A 126 -12.91 11.17 -3.28
N THR A 127 -11.73 10.80 -2.75
CA THR A 127 -10.44 11.26 -3.28
C THR A 127 -9.45 10.11 -3.42
N ILE A 128 -8.83 10.03 -4.60
CA ILE A 128 -7.78 9.06 -4.92
C ILE A 128 -6.63 9.77 -5.66
N GLU A 129 -5.42 9.26 -5.49
CA GLU A 129 -4.28 9.58 -6.35
C GLU A 129 -3.84 8.33 -7.07
N ILE A 130 -3.49 8.44 -8.35
CA ILE A 130 -3.04 7.34 -9.20
C ILE A 130 -1.72 7.74 -9.84
N THR A 131 -0.77 6.81 -9.88
CA THR A 131 0.42 6.91 -10.71
C THR A 131 0.31 5.92 -11.85
N TYR A 132 0.38 6.38 -13.09
CA TYR A 132 0.44 5.54 -14.27
C TYR A 132 1.90 5.38 -14.70
N LEU A 133 2.28 4.18 -15.11
CA LEU A 133 3.58 3.84 -15.66
C LEU A 133 3.39 2.97 -16.90
N GLU A 134 4.05 3.36 -17.98
CA GLU A 134 4.16 2.56 -19.19
C GLU A 134 5.63 2.47 -19.59
N ASP A 135 6.10 1.25 -19.77
CA ASP A 135 7.44 0.94 -20.23
C ASP A 135 7.45 0.57 -21.72
N GLY A 136 8.62 0.67 -22.35
CA GLY A 136 8.78 0.45 -23.78
C GLY A 136 9.12 1.73 -24.53
N SER A 137 8.74 1.79 -25.80
CA SER A 137 8.84 3.01 -26.61
C SER A 137 7.55 3.16 -27.44
N PRO A 138 6.74 4.20 -27.18
CA PRO A 138 6.98 5.24 -26.18
C PRO A 138 6.88 4.74 -24.73
N TYR A 139 7.63 5.35 -23.81
CA TYR A 139 7.43 5.21 -22.36
C TYR A 139 6.80 6.47 -21.77
N SER A 140 6.06 6.32 -20.69
CA SER A 140 5.42 7.45 -20.02
C SER A 140 5.18 7.22 -18.53
N ALA A 141 4.99 8.32 -17.81
CA ALA A 141 4.58 8.32 -16.41
C ALA A 141 3.69 9.51 -16.11
N SER A 142 2.60 9.33 -15.37
CA SER A 142 1.74 10.43 -14.92
C SER A 142 1.26 10.25 -13.48
N ILE A 143 0.83 11.37 -12.89
CA ILE A 143 0.12 11.42 -11.62
C ILE A 143 -1.27 12.00 -11.91
N ASP A 144 -2.30 11.28 -11.48
CA ASP A 144 -3.70 11.66 -11.61
C ASP A 144 -4.29 11.88 -10.21
N SER A 145 -4.90 13.03 -9.98
CA SER A 145 -5.56 13.35 -8.70
C SER A 145 -7.06 13.39 -8.90
N PHE A 146 -7.75 12.27 -8.67
CA PHE A 146 -9.18 12.16 -8.96
C PHE A 146 -10.08 12.37 -7.76
N THR A 147 -11.22 12.99 -8.03
CA THR A 147 -12.33 13.12 -7.12
C THR A 147 -13.53 12.33 -7.65
N ARG A 148 -14.33 11.76 -6.76
CA ARG A 148 -15.57 11.06 -7.15
C ARG A 148 -16.60 12.07 -7.66
N VAL A 149 -17.21 11.77 -8.80
CA VAL A 149 -18.35 12.52 -9.35
C VAL A 149 -19.60 12.21 -8.53
N LYS A 150 -20.33 13.25 -8.12
CA LYS A 150 -21.58 13.15 -7.35
C LYS A 150 -22.81 13.07 -8.23
#